data_AF-A0AAV0S7R6-F1
#
_entry.id   AF-A0AAV0S7R6-F1
#
_cell.length_a   1.000
_cell.length_b   1.000
_cell.length_c   1.000
_cell.angle_alpha   90.00
_cell.angle_beta   90.00
_cell.angle_gamma   90.00
#
_symmetry.space_group_name_H-M   'P 1'
#
loop_
_entity.id
_entity.type
_entity.pdbx_description
1 polymer ?
#
loop_
_entity_poly.entity_id
_entity_poly.type
_entity_poly.pdbx_seq_one_letter_code
_entity_poly.pdbx_strand_id
1 'polypeptide(L)'
;MIPVMFMGSLVYGIRYTLPEYLCSFLVAGGVSTFALLKTSSKTISKLAHPNAPLGYGLCFLNLAFDGFTNATQDSLTARYPKTTAWDIMLGMNLWGTIYNMVYMFGWPYGMGYDAVQFCKQHPEAAWDILYYCLCGAVGQNFIFLTISRFGSLANTTITTTRKFVSIVVSSVLSGNPLSTKQWGSVAMVFSGLSYQIFLKWRKLQKVQKKRKNN
;
A
#
# COMPACT_ATOMS: atom_id res chain seq x y z
N MET A 1 -3.80 -5.67 -0.83
CA MET A 1 -3.63 -6.99 -1.47
C MET A 1 -4.89 -7.41 -2.20
N ILE A 2 -6.03 -7.55 -1.50
CA ILE A 2 -7.31 -7.93 -2.12
C ILE A 2 -7.76 -7.01 -3.27
N PRO A 3 -7.75 -5.67 -3.13
CA PRO A 3 -8.15 -4.77 -4.24
C PRO A 3 -7.24 -4.89 -5.45
N VAL A 4 -5.92 -4.99 -5.22
CA VAL A 4 -4.92 -5.17 -6.29
C VAL A 4 -5.16 -6.48 -7.04
N MET A 5 -5.42 -7.59 -6.34
CA MET A 5 -5.70 -8.88 -6.98
C MET A 5 -7.04 -8.89 -7.71
N PHE A 6 -8.06 -8.26 -7.14
CA PHE A 6 -9.38 -8.14 -7.76
C PHE A 6 -9.29 -7.30 -9.05
N MET A 7 -8.71 -6.10 -8.97
CA MET A 7 -8.53 -5.22 -10.13
C MET A 7 -7.60 -5.82 -11.18
N GLY A 8 -6.52 -6.48 -10.79
CA GLY A 8 -5.62 -7.17 -11.72
C GLY A 8 -6.31 -8.31 -12.48
N SER A 9 -7.21 -9.06 -11.82
CA SER A 9 -7.98 -10.13 -12.45
C SER A 9 -9.11 -9.60 -13.34
N LEU A 10 -9.81 -8.54 -12.91
CA LEU A 10 -10.97 -7.99 -13.62
C LEU A 10 -10.57 -7.13 -14.82
N VAL A 11 -9.60 -6.23 -14.66
CA VAL A 11 -9.24 -5.23 -15.68
C VAL A 11 -8.22 -5.78 -16.68
N TYR A 12 -7.27 -6.61 -16.21
CA TYR A 12 -6.13 -7.05 -17.02
C TYR A 12 -6.04 -8.57 -17.21
N GLY A 13 -7.02 -9.33 -16.72
CA GLY A 13 -7.09 -10.78 -16.91
C GLY A 13 -5.97 -11.57 -16.23
N ILE A 14 -5.27 -10.98 -15.25
CA ILE A 14 -4.18 -11.65 -14.53
C ILE A 14 -4.77 -12.78 -13.69
N ARG A 15 -4.42 -14.02 -14.02
CA ARG A 15 -4.86 -15.20 -13.26
C ARG A 15 -3.95 -15.43 -12.06
N TYR A 16 -4.47 -15.15 -10.87
CA TYR A 16 -3.82 -15.55 -9.62
C TYR A 16 -4.18 -17.00 -9.28
N THR A 17 -3.25 -17.70 -8.65
CA THR A 17 -3.45 -19.10 -8.23
C THR A 17 -4.26 -19.15 -6.93
N LEU A 18 -5.03 -20.22 -6.71
CA LEU A 18 -5.81 -20.40 -5.46
C LEU A 18 -4.98 -20.19 -4.18
N PRO A 19 -3.72 -20.68 -4.09
CA PRO A 19 -2.88 -20.42 -2.93
C PRO A 19 -2.58 -18.93 -2.69
N GLU A 20 -2.49 -18.09 -3.74
CA GLU A 20 -2.27 -16.64 -3.59
C GLU A 20 -3.49 -15.92 -3.03
N TYR A 21 -4.70 -16.37 -3.40
CA TYR A 21 -5.95 -15.86 -2.81
C TYR A 21 -6.07 -16.25 -1.34
N LEU A 22 -5.77 -17.52 -1.01
CA LEU A 22 -5.79 -18.00 0.37
C LEU A 22 -4.80 -17.23 1.25
N CYS A 23 -3.55 -17.03 0.79
CA CYS A 23 -2.58 -16.18 1.48
C CYS A 23 -3.12 -14.79 1.77
N SER A 24 -3.70 -14.15 0.75
CA SER A 24 -4.17 -12.76 0.86
C SER A 24 -5.37 -12.65 1.80
N PHE A 25 -6.24 -13.66 1.82
CA PHE A 25 -7.35 -13.73 2.77
C PHE A 25 -6.86 -14.00 4.20
N LEU A 26 -5.88 -14.89 4.39
CA LEU A 26 -5.26 -15.14 5.70
C LEU A 26 -4.62 -13.86 6.26
N VAL A 27 -3.88 -13.12 5.44
CA VAL A 27 -3.26 -11.85 5.85
C VAL A 27 -4.33 -10.81 6.18
N ALA A 28 -5.34 -10.63 5.31
CA ALA A 28 -6.40 -9.66 5.55
C ALA A 28 -7.24 -9.99 6.80
N GLY A 29 -7.60 -11.27 6.99
CA GLY A 29 -8.33 -11.75 8.15
C GLY A 29 -7.51 -11.61 9.43
N GLY A 30 -6.23 -11.97 9.40
CA GLY A 30 -5.33 -11.83 10.56
C GLY A 30 -5.12 -10.38 10.98
N VAL A 31 -4.88 -9.46 10.02
CA VAL A 31 -4.76 -8.02 10.32
C VAL A 31 -6.08 -7.45 10.86
N SER A 32 -7.22 -7.84 10.28
CA SER A 32 -8.54 -7.39 10.74
C SER A 32 -8.84 -7.89 12.15
N THR A 33 -8.55 -9.16 12.44
CA THR A 33 -8.75 -9.75 13.77
C THR A 33 -7.85 -9.07 14.80
N PHE A 34 -6.59 -8.81 14.46
CA PHE A 34 -5.66 -8.08 15.32
C PHE A 34 -6.18 -6.66 15.65
N ALA A 35 -6.69 -5.93 14.65
CA ALA A 35 -7.24 -4.59 14.82
C ALA A 35 -8.51 -4.59 15.67
N LEU A 36 -9.43 -5.54 15.45
CA LEU A 36 -10.67 -5.67 16.23
C LEU A 36 -10.38 -6.03 17.69
N LEU A 37 -9.41 -6.91 17.95
CA LEU A 37 -9.00 -7.28 19.30
C LEU A 37 -8.33 -6.14 20.08
N LYS A 38 -7.71 -5.17 19.38
CA LYS A 38 -7.12 -3.97 20.00
C LYS A 38 -8.15 -2.84 20.18
N THR A 39 -9.29 -2.90 19.50
CA THR A 39 -10.28 -1.83 19.51
C THR A 39 -10.99 -1.76 20.86
N SER A 40 -10.71 -0.71 21.63
CA SER A 40 -11.38 -0.42 22.91
C SER A 40 -12.80 0.12 22.67
N SER A 41 -13.72 -0.13 23.61
CA SER A 41 -15.11 0.40 23.61
C SER A 41 -15.16 1.93 23.40
N LYS A 42 -14.17 2.68 23.87
CA LYS A 42 -14.04 4.14 23.67
C LYS A 42 -13.72 4.53 22.22
N THR A 43 -13.06 3.65 21.47
CA THR A 43 -12.76 3.83 20.04
C THR A 43 -13.98 3.50 19.18
N ILE A 44 -14.76 2.48 19.56
CA ILE A 44 -16.02 2.11 18.91
C ILE A 44 -17.04 3.25 19.00
N SER A 45 -17.18 3.85 20.19
CA SER A 45 -18.04 5.02 20.41
C SER A 45 -17.64 6.24 19.57
N LYS A 46 -16.33 6.47 19.36
CA LYS A 46 -15.84 7.54 18.46
C LYS A 46 -16.05 7.23 16.98
N LEU A 47 -15.95 5.96 16.57
CA LEU A 47 -16.25 5.53 15.20
C LEU A 47 -17.74 5.57 14.86
N ALA A 48 -18.62 5.61 15.88
CA ALA A 48 -20.08 5.66 15.71
C ALA A 48 -20.64 7.09 15.49
N HIS A 49 -19.80 8.13 15.48
CA HIS A 49 -20.20 9.49 15.06
C HIS A 49 -20.57 9.53 13.56
N PRO A 50 -21.36 10.52 13.08
CA PRO A 50 -22.49 10.32 12.15
C PRO A 50 -22.17 9.81 10.74
N ASN A 51 -20.90 9.74 10.35
CA ASN A 51 -20.49 9.51 8.96
C ASN A 51 -19.66 8.23 8.78
N ALA A 52 -19.80 7.23 9.67
CA ALA A 52 -19.12 5.94 9.54
C ALA A 52 -19.32 5.30 8.13
N PRO A 53 -20.53 5.28 7.53
CA PRO A 53 -20.73 4.72 6.19
C PRO A 53 -19.94 5.48 5.10
N LEU A 54 -19.87 6.81 5.20
CA LEU A 54 -19.11 7.64 4.27
C LEU A 54 -17.60 7.40 4.43
N GLY A 55 -17.10 7.31 5.67
CA GLY A 55 -15.70 7.00 5.94
C GLY A 55 -15.28 5.61 5.42
N TYR A 56 -16.12 4.59 5.62
CA TYR A 56 -15.89 3.26 5.06
C TYR A 56 -15.97 3.27 3.52
N GLY A 57 -16.91 4.02 2.95
CA GLY A 57 -17.04 4.20 1.49
C GLY A 57 -15.82 4.86 0.87
N LEU A 58 -15.30 5.93 1.48
CA LEU A 58 -14.07 6.59 1.04
C LEU A 58 -12.85 5.69 1.18
N CYS A 59 -12.74 4.92 2.27
CA CYS A 59 -11.67 3.93 2.43
C CYS A 59 -11.73 2.86 1.33
N PHE A 60 -12.92 2.35 1.02
CA PHE A 60 -13.12 1.37 -0.05
C PHE A 60 -12.72 1.94 -1.41
N LEU A 61 -13.18 3.15 -1.74
CA LEU A 61 -12.86 3.82 -2.99
C LEU A 61 -11.35 4.07 -3.14
N ASN A 62 -10.69 4.54 -2.07
CA ASN A 62 -9.24 4.75 -2.05
C ASN A 62 -8.49 3.44 -2.32
N LEU A 63 -8.89 2.35 -1.67
CA LEU A 63 -8.30 1.03 -1.88
C LEU A 63 -8.57 0.47 -3.29
N ALA A 64 -9.73 0.77 -3.87
CA ALA A 64 -10.07 0.38 -5.25
C ALA A 64 -9.19 1.11 -6.26
N PHE A 65 -8.99 2.42 -6.12
CA PHE A 65 -8.10 3.20 -6.98
C PHE A 65 -6.63 2.84 -6.80
N ASP A 66 -6.19 2.53 -5.58
CA ASP A 66 -4.85 1.97 -5.34
C ASP A 66 -4.68 0.63 -6.07
N GLY A 67 -5.69 -0.24 -6.00
CA GLY A 67 -5.72 -1.50 -6.75
C GLY A 67 -5.63 -1.32 -8.26
N PHE A 68 -6.41 -0.38 -8.81
CA PHE A 68 -6.43 -0.05 -10.23
C PHE A 68 -5.10 0.52 -10.72
N THR A 69 -4.49 1.43 -9.96
CA THR A 69 -3.22 2.06 -10.31
C THR A 69 -2.09 1.05 -10.33
N ASN A 70 -1.98 0.21 -9.29
CA ASN A 70 -0.99 -0.86 -9.20
C ASN A 70 -1.12 -1.87 -10.36
N ALA A 71 -2.35 -2.25 -10.71
CA ALA A 71 -2.59 -3.16 -11.84
C ALA A 71 -2.24 -2.52 -13.19
N THR A 72 -2.51 -1.22 -13.35
CA THR A 72 -2.14 -0.46 -14.55
C THR A 72 -0.62 -0.32 -14.69
N GLN A 73 0.11 -0.12 -13.60
CA GLN A 73 1.57 -0.11 -13.60
C GLN A 73 2.16 -1.45 -14.05
N ASP A 74 1.60 -2.57 -13.58
CA ASP A 74 2.02 -3.91 -14.02
C ASP A 74 1.75 -4.12 -15.53
N SER A 75 0.57 -3.72 -16.01
CA SER A 75 0.19 -3.82 -17.42
C SER A 75 1.07 -2.97 -18.33
N LEU A 76 1.38 -1.73 -17.93
CA LEU A 76 2.23 -0.83 -18.69
C LEU A 76 3.66 -1.40 -18.80
N THR A 77 4.20 -1.93 -17.71
CA THR A 77 5.52 -2.57 -17.68
C THR A 77 5.56 -3.83 -18.56
N ALA A 78 4.47 -4.62 -18.57
CA ALA A 78 4.38 -5.83 -19.40
C ALA A 78 4.22 -5.51 -20.90
N ARG A 79 3.43 -4.49 -21.25
CA ARG A 79 3.15 -4.10 -22.64
C ARG A 79 4.30 -3.31 -23.28
N TYR A 80 5.02 -2.51 -22.50
CA TYR A 80 6.12 -1.67 -22.96
C TYR A 80 7.41 -1.96 -22.18
N PRO A 81 8.12 -3.05 -22.50
CA PRO A 81 9.32 -3.46 -21.76
C PRO A 81 10.52 -2.51 -21.91
N LYS A 82 10.45 -1.54 -22.85
CA LYS A 82 11.46 -0.48 -23.01
C LYS A 82 11.24 0.69 -22.04
N THR A 83 10.06 0.80 -21.44
CA THR A 83 9.74 1.88 -20.49
C THR A 83 10.39 1.57 -19.15
N THR A 84 11.22 2.49 -18.67
CA THR A 84 11.92 2.33 -17.39
C THR A 84 10.98 2.64 -16.23
N ALA A 85 11.25 2.07 -15.06
CA ALA A 85 10.53 2.40 -13.81
C ALA A 85 10.47 3.92 -13.55
N TRP A 86 11.55 4.64 -13.91
CA TRP A 86 11.66 6.09 -13.80
C TRP A 86 10.76 6.86 -14.75
N ASP A 87 10.50 6.35 -15.95
CA ASP A 87 9.59 7.00 -16.90
C ASP A 87 8.14 6.95 -16.38
N ILE A 88 7.76 5.80 -15.81
CA ILE A 88 6.43 5.61 -15.19
C ILE A 88 6.32 6.50 -13.94
N MET A 89 7.37 6.58 -13.12
CA MET A 89 7.42 7.44 -11.93
C MET A 89 7.30 8.92 -12.30
N LEU A 90 8.08 9.38 -13.29
CA LEU A 90 8.04 10.76 -13.74
C LEU A 90 6.66 11.11 -14.29
N GLY A 91 6.07 10.27 -15.14
CA GLY A 91 4.74 10.50 -15.69
C GLY A 91 3.67 10.58 -14.59
N MET A 92 3.71 9.67 -13.61
CA MET A 92 2.75 9.66 -12.50
C MET A 92 2.91 10.87 -11.59
N ASN A 93 4.14 11.25 -11.24
CA ASN A 93 4.41 12.42 -10.41
C ASN A 93 4.06 13.72 -11.14
N LEU A 94 4.38 13.85 -12.44
CA LEU A 94 4.06 15.03 -13.24
C LEU A 94 2.55 15.27 -13.30
N TRP A 95 1.79 14.27 -13.74
CA TRP A 95 0.33 14.38 -13.80
C TRP A 95 -0.26 14.57 -12.40
N GLY A 96 0.24 13.85 -11.40
CA GLY A 96 -0.16 14.03 -10.00
C GLY A 96 0.05 15.46 -9.51
N THR A 97 1.19 16.08 -9.80
CA THR A 97 1.47 17.48 -9.44
C THR A 97 0.53 18.44 -10.15
N ILE A 98 0.26 18.25 -11.45
CA ILE A 98 -0.69 19.09 -12.20
C ILE A 98 -2.09 19.02 -11.56
N TYR A 99 -2.61 17.82 -11.32
CA TYR A 99 -3.94 17.65 -10.71
C TYR A 99 -4.01 18.24 -9.30
N ASN A 100 -2.99 18.03 -8.46
CA ASN A 100 -2.95 18.58 -7.11
C ASN A 100 -2.83 20.12 -7.11
N MET A 101 -2.05 20.71 -8.02
CA MET A 101 -1.97 22.18 -8.15
C MET A 101 -3.31 22.78 -8.56
N VAL A 102 -3.99 22.19 -9.54
CA VAL A 102 -5.32 22.66 -9.97
C VAL A 102 -6.33 22.55 -8.82
N TYR A 103 -6.29 21.46 -8.05
CA TYR A 103 -7.16 21.29 -6.88
C TYR A 103 -6.85 22.31 -5.77
N MET A 104 -5.58 22.53 -5.44
CA MET A 104 -5.17 23.41 -4.35
C MET A 104 -5.41 24.89 -4.63
N PHE A 105 -5.19 25.35 -5.87
CA PHE A 105 -5.22 26.77 -6.22
C PHE A 105 -6.39 27.17 -7.13
N GLY A 106 -7.00 26.23 -7.85
CA GLY A 106 -8.09 26.48 -8.79
C GLY A 106 -9.48 26.16 -8.25
N TRP A 107 -9.59 25.41 -7.15
CA TRP A 107 -10.88 25.10 -6.54
C TRP A 107 -11.32 26.22 -5.57
N PRO A 108 -12.60 26.67 -5.57
CA PRO A 108 -13.07 27.75 -4.69
C PRO A 108 -12.90 27.49 -3.19
N TYR A 109 -12.86 26.22 -2.80
CA TYR A 109 -12.59 25.77 -1.41
C TYR A 109 -11.16 25.23 -1.23
N GLY A 110 -10.25 25.52 -2.17
CA GLY A 110 -8.85 25.09 -2.11
C GLY A 110 -8.06 25.92 -1.10
N MET A 111 -7.43 25.25 -0.14
CA MET A 111 -6.63 25.88 0.94
C MET A 111 -5.16 26.12 0.52
N GLY A 112 -4.86 26.17 -0.78
CA GLY A 112 -3.49 26.23 -1.29
C GLY A 112 -2.75 27.51 -0.91
N TYR A 113 -3.43 28.67 -1.01
CA TYR A 113 -2.84 29.96 -0.66
C TYR A 113 -2.56 30.09 0.84
N ASP A 114 -3.49 29.62 1.68
CA ASP A 114 -3.34 29.61 3.13
C ASP A 114 -2.17 28.69 3.56
N ALA A 115 -2.04 27.52 2.93
CA ALA A 115 -0.93 26.60 3.19
C ALA A 115 0.44 27.23 2.86
N VAL A 116 0.53 27.98 1.76
CA VAL A 116 1.75 28.72 1.39
C VAL A 116 2.04 29.84 2.39
N GLN A 117 1.02 30.57 2.82
CA GLN A 117 1.17 31.62 3.83
C GLN A 117 1.60 31.05 5.19
N PHE A 118 1.06 29.90 5.59
CA PHE A 118 1.47 29.18 6.79
C PHE A 118 2.96 28.80 6.75
N CYS A 119 3.43 28.26 5.62
CA CYS A 119 4.85 27.91 5.44
C CYS A 119 5.77 29.14 5.45
N LYS A 120 5.29 30.31 5.00
CA LYS A 120 6.03 31.58 5.10
C LYS A 120 6.12 32.10 6.53
N GLN A 121 5.06 31.95 7.31
CA GLN A 121 5.02 32.38 8.71
C GLN A 121 5.80 31.42 9.63
N HIS A 122 5.84 30.13 9.29
CA HIS A 122 6.54 29.09 10.04
C HIS A 122 7.55 28.34 9.15
N PRO A 123 8.76 28.90 8.97
CA PRO A 123 9.79 28.30 8.11
C PRO A 123 10.27 26.92 8.62
N GLU A 124 10.16 26.64 9.92
CA GLU A 124 10.46 25.33 10.49
C GLU A 124 9.54 24.24 9.91
N ALA A 125 8.24 24.51 9.79
CA ALA A 125 7.29 23.59 9.17
C ALA A 125 7.60 23.34 7.69
N ALA A 126 8.12 24.35 6.98
CA ALA A 126 8.55 24.18 5.60
C ALA A 126 9.76 23.24 5.48
N TRP A 127 10.71 23.31 6.42
CA TRP A 127 11.83 22.37 6.49
C TRP A 127 11.37 20.94 6.80
N ASP A 128 10.43 20.77 7.74
CA ASP A 128 9.87 19.44 8.04
C ASP A 128 9.18 18.83 6.82
N ILE A 129 8.40 19.63 6.09
CA ILE A 129 7.76 19.21 4.83
C ILE A 129 8.84 18.83 3.81
N LEU A 130 9.91 19.61 3.68
CA LEU A 130 10.98 19.31 2.73
C LEU A 130 11.68 17.99 3.07
N TYR A 131 12.05 17.76 4.33
CA TYR A 131 12.66 16.51 4.77
C TYR A 131 11.71 15.32 4.55
N TYR A 132 10.42 15.50 4.82
CA TYR A 132 9.39 14.51 4.53
C TYR A 132 9.33 14.18 3.02
N CYS A 133 9.35 15.20 2.16
CA CYS A 133 9.35 15.03 0.71
C CYS A 133 10.62 14.36 0.19
N LEU A 134 11.81 14.72 0.70
CA LEU A 134 13.08 14.10 0.31
C LEU A 134 13.12 12.62 0.69
N CYS A 135 12.72 12.29 1.92
CA CYS A 135 12.59 10.90 2.37
C CYS A 135 11.55 10.14 1.53
N GLY A 136 10.42 10.80 1.22
CA GLY A 136 9.38 10.28 0.34
C GLY A 136 9.87 9.98 -1.08
N ALA A 137 10.68 10.87 -1.66
CA ALA A 137 11.26 10.71 -2.99
C ALA A 137 12.23 9.52 -3.05
N VAL A 138 13.09 9.38 -2.04
CA VAL A 138 13.96 8.21 -1.90
C VAL A 138 13.12 6.93 -1.77
N GLY A 139 12.06 6.94 -0.95
CA GLY A 139 11.14 5.82 -0.80
C GLY A 139 10.41 5.44 -2.09
N GLN A 140 9.94 6.42 -2.85
CA GLN A 140 9.29 6.20 -4.15
C GLN A 140 10.22 5.49 -5.14
N ASN A 141 11.52 5.82 -5.14
CA ASN A 141 12.48 5.15 -6.00
C ASN A 141 12.49 3.63 -5.76
N PHE A 142 12.52 3.20 -4.49
CA PHE A 142 12.46 1.79 -4.13
C PHE A 142 11.13 1.13 -4.50
N ILE A 143 10.01 1.86 -4.38
CA ILE A 143 8.68 1.35 -4.74
C ILE A 143 8.64 1.04 -6.25
N PHE A 144 8.98 2.02 -7.09
CA PHE A 144 8.94 1.85 -8.55
C PHE A 144 9.94 0.80 -9.03
N LEU A 145 11.15 0.74 -8.45
CA LEU A 145 12.11 -0.31 -8.74
C LEU A 145 11.58 -1.70 -8.38
N THR A 146 10.91 -1.82 -7.23
CA THR A 146 10.31 -3.08 -6.78
C THR A 146 9.17 -3.52 -7.70
N ILE A 147 8.30 -2.60 -8.11
CA ILE A 147 7.21 -2.88 -9.04
C ILE A 147 7.76 -3.33 -10.39
N SER A 148 8.74 -2.59 -10.95
CA SER A 148 9.34 -2.94 -12.23
C SER A 148 10.03 -4.31 -12.21
N ARG A 149 10.69 -4.67 -11.09
CA ARG A 149 11.44 -5.93 -10.98
C ARG A 149 10.60 -7.14 -10.56
N PHE A 150 9.64 -6.94 -9.66
CA PHE A 150 8.91 -8.03 -9.00
C PHE A 150 7.38 -7.94 -9.16
N GLY A 151 6.86 -6.88 -9.76
CA GLY A 151 5.42 -6.61 -9.92
C GLY A 151 4.77 -6.01 -8.67
N SER A 152 3.62 -5.37 -8.87
CA SER A 152 2.87 -4.63 -7.86
C SER A 152 2.47 -5.50 -6.66
N LEU A 153 2.11 -6.77 -6.89
CA LEU A 153 1.74 -7.68 -5.80
C LEU A 153 2.89 -7.89 -4.80
N ALA A 154 4.16 -7.97 -5.26
CA ALA A 154 5.29 -8.04 -4.34
C ALA A 154 5.44 -6.76 -3.53
N ASN A 155 5.32 -5.61 -4.18
CA ASN A 155 5.40 -4.31 -3.52
C ASN A 155 4.33 -4.18 -2.42
N THR A 156 3.09 -4.59 -2.70
CA THR A 156 2.02 -4.60 -1.69
C THR A 156 2.31 -5.58 -0.55
N THR A 157 2.86 -6.77 -0.83
CA THR A 157 3.28 -7.72 0.21
C THR A 157 4.37 -7.11 1.10
N ILE A 158 5.44 -6.56 0.52
CA ILE A 158 6.57 -5.97 1.28
C ILE A 158 6.10 -4.82 2.17
N THR A 159 5.30 -3.90 1.64
CA THR A 159 4.77 -2.76 2.40
C THR A 159 3.80 -3.20 3.50
N THR A 160 2.98 -4.22 3.27
CA THR A 160 2.09 -4.79 4.28
C THR A 160 2.88 -5.46 5.39
N THR A 161 3.88 -6.27 5.07
CA THR A 161 4.79 -6.89 6.05
C THR A 161 5.46 -5.81 6.90
N ARG A 162 6.04 -4.77 6.27
CA ARG A 162 6.67 -3.67 7.00
C ARG A 162 5.70 -3.00 7.96
N LYS A 163 4.51 -2.60 7.49
CA LYS A 163 3.48 -1.96 8.32
C LYS A 163 3.07 -2.85 9.48
N PHE A 164 2.87 -4.15 9.23
CA PHE A 164 2.47 -5.10 10.26
C PHE A 164 3.56 -5.31 11.32
N VAL A 165 4.82 -5.48 10.90
CA VAL A 165 5.96 -5.58 11.83
C VAL A 165 6.07 -4.33 12.68
N SER A 166 5.94 -3.12 12.10
CA SER A 166 5.93 -1.87 12.86
C SER A 166 4.81 -1.82 13.90
N ILE A 167 3.61 -2.31 13.57
CA ILE A 167 2.49 -2.40 14.52
C ILE A 167 2.82 -3.34 15.68
N VAL A 168 3.37 -4.52 15.40
CA VAL A 168 3.73 -5.51 16.43
C VAL A 168 4.84 -4.96 17.32
N VAL A 169 5.92 -4.45 16.73
CA VAL A 169 7.06 -3.87 17.46
C VAL A 169 6.61 -2.70 18.32
N SER A 170 5.82 -1.77 17.77
CA SER A 170 5.26 -0.65 18.53
C SER A 170 4.41 -1.13 19.70
N SER A 171 3.59 -2.18 19.52
CA SER A 171 2.76 -2.71 20.60
C SER A 171 3.58 -3.35 21.71
N VAL A 172 4.65 -4.08 21.37
CA VAL A 172 5.55 -4.72 22.36
C VAL A 172 6.37 -3.67 23.11
N LEU A 173 6.91 -2.67 22.41
CA LEU A 173 7.70 -1.59 23.02
C LEU A 173 6.84 -0.63 23.88
N SER A 174 5.56 -0.45 23.56
CA SER A 174 4.65 0.41 24.32
C SER A 174 4.20 -0.18 25.67
N GLY A 175 4.80 -1.28 26.12
CA GLY A 175 4.54 -1.89 27.43
C GLY A 175 3.14 -2.49 27.60
N ASN A 176 2.34 -2.59 26.53
CA ASN A 176 1.02 -3.22 26.56
C ASN A 176 1.16 -4.67 26.06
N PRO A 177 1.21 -5.68 26.96
CA PRO A 177 1.38 -7.05 26.54
C PRO A 177 0.25 -7.47 25.60
N LEU A 178 0.63 -7.97 24.43
CA LEU A 178 -0.32 -8.50 23.45
C LEU A 178 -1.10 -9.67 24.06
N SER A 179 -2.43 -9.65 23.94
CA SER A 179 -3.28 -10.77 24.35
C SER A 179 -2.91 -12.04 23.58
N THR A 180 -3.10 -13.22 24.19
CA THR A 180 -2.92 -14.53 23.54
C THR A 180 -3.68 -14.63 22.21
N LYS A 181 -4.87 -14.01 22.12
CA LYS A 181 -5.66 -13.94 20.88
C LYS A 181 -5.01 -13.06 19.79
N GLN A 182 -4.31 -12.00 20.20
CA GLN A 182 -3.55 -11.13 19.28
C GLN A 182 -2.30 -11.85 18.75
N TRP A 183 -1.62 -12.63 19.58
CA TRP A 183 -0.52 -13.50 19.14
C TRP A 183 -0.97 -14.54 18.11
N GLY A 184 -2.17 -15.11 18.27
CA GLY A 184 -2.79 -15.96 17.24
C GLY A 184 -2.97 -15.23 15.90
N SER A 185 -3.40 -13.97 15.94
CA SER A 185 -3.54 -13.13 14.74
C SER A 185 -2.18 -12.82 14.09
N VAL A 186 -1.14 -12.59 14.90
CA VAL A 186 0.24 -12.42 14.44
C VAL A 186 0.73 -13.68 13.72
N ALA A 187 0.58 -14.86 14.32
CA ALA A 187 0.95 -16.13 13.69
C ALA A 187 0.20 -16.38 12.37
N MET A 188 -1.08 -16.03 12.31
CA MET A 188 -1.89 -16.12 11.10
C MET A 188 -1.37 -15.20 9.97
N VAL A 189 -1.02 -13.96 10.28
CA VAL A 189 -0.45 -13.03 9.28
C VAL A 189 0.92 -13.49 8.80
N PHE A 190 1.81 -13.89 9.72
CA PHE A 190 3.15 -14.36 9.36
C PHE A 190 3.12 -15.64 8.55
N SER A 191 2.21 -16.59 8.83
CA SER A 191 2.06 -17.80 8.02
C SER A 191 1.57 -17.49 6.61
N GLY A 192 0.55 -16.62 6.47
CA GLY A 192 0.06 -16.16 5.16
C GLY A 192 1.13 -15.47 4.32
N LEU A 193 1.89 -14.55 4.92
CA LEU A 193 3.00 -13.86 4.27
C LEU A 193 4.14 -14.81 3.87
N SER A 194 4.55 -15.70 4.78
CA SER A 194 5.63 -16.67 4.54
C SER A 194 5.27 -17.62 3.40
N TYR A 195 4.04 -18.13 3.39
CA TYR A 195 3.55 -19.00 2.33
C TYR A 195 3.49 -18.25 0.97
N GLN A 196 3.08 -16.99 0.97
CA GLN A 196 3.06 -16.18 -0.26
C GLN A 196 4.45 -15.92 -0.82
N ILE A 197 5.42 -15.62 0.05
CA ILE A 197 6.83 -15.45 -0.33
C ILE A 197 7.38 -16.76 -0.90
N PHE A 198 7.07 -17.90 -0.28
CA PHE A 198 7.47 -19.22 -0.76
C PHE A 198 6.91 -19.54 -2.15
N LEU A 199 5.61 -19.31 -2.39
CA LEU A 199 4.99 -19.47 -3.70
C LEU A 199 5.64 -18.56 -4.75
N LYS A 200 5.89 -17.32 -4.33
CA LYS A 200 6.79 -16.32 -4.90
C LYS A 200 8.05 -16.90 -5.54
N TRP A 201 8.89 -17.35 -4.63
CA TRP A 201 10.20 -17.90 -4.88
C TRP A 201 10.12 -19.13 -5.79
N ARG A 202 9.17 -20.03 -5.56
CA ARG A 202 8.96 -21.23 -6.39
C ARG A 202 8.58 -20.89 -7.84
N LYS A 203 7.77 -19.85 -8.08
CA LYS A 203 7.45 -19.37 -9.43
C LYS A 203 8.69 -18.84 -10.15
N LEU A 204 9.51 -18.03 -9.46
CA LEU A 204 10.75 -17.48 -10.03
C LEU A 204 11.76 -18.58 -10.40
N GLN A 205 11.94 -19.58 -9.55
CA GLN A 205 12.81 -20.74 -9.82
C GLN A 205 12.37 -21.51 -11.07
N LYS A 206 11.07 -21.71 -11.26
CA LYS A 206 10.53 -22.37 -12.47
C LYS A 206 10.83 -21.58 -13.75
N VAL A 207 10.71 -20.25 -13.71
CA VAL A 207 11.00 -19.38 -14.86
C VAL A 207 12.49 -19.38 -15.19
N GLN A 208 13.37 -19.31 -14.17
CA GLN A 208 14.81 -19.40 -14.36
C GLN A 208 15.23 -20.74 -14.95
N LYS A 209 14.65 -21.85 -14.46
CA LYS A 209 14.92 -23.19 -15.01
C LYS A 209 14.49 -23.32 -16.47
N LYS A 210 13.36 -22.74 -16.87
CA LYS A 210 12.93 -22.69 -18.28
C LYS A 210 13.89 -21.89 -19.16
N ARG A 211 14.39 -20.75 -18.68
CA ARG A 211 15.37 -19.93 -19.42
C ARG A 211 16.74 -20.58 -19.58
N LYS A 212 17.12 -21.51 -18.69
CA LYS A 212 18.40 -22.23 -18.77
C LYS A 212 18.34 -23.47 -19.68
N ASN A 213 17.13 -23.94 -19.98
CA ASN A 213 16.88 -25.11 -20.82
C ASN A 213 16.50 -24.77 -22.27
N ASN A 214 16.33 -23.48 -22.60
CA ASN A 214 16.15 -22.95 -23.95
C ASN A 214 17.41 -22.18 -24.34
#